data_AF-A0A2N2L704-F1
#
_entry.id   AF-A0A2N2L704-F1
#
_cell.length_a   1.000
_cell.length_b   1.000
_cell.length_c   1.000
_cell.angle_alpha   90.00
_cell.angle_beta   90.00
_cell.angle_gamma   90.00
#
_symmetry.space_group_name_H-M   'P 1'
#
loop_
_entity.id
_entity.type
_entity.pdbx_description
1 polymer ?
#
loop_
_entity_poly.entity_id
_entity_poly.type
_entity_poly.pdbx_seq_one_letter_code
_entity_poly.pdbx_strand_id
1 'polypeptide(L)' 'MKQKESSSVVLFESVSHALRAEKLIKTATISCKLIPVPRHLSSDCGICLRFNTEEKDRVEKILQGKLDFFEINVL' A
#
# COMPACT_ATOMS: atom_id res chain seq x y z
N MET A 1 -17.66 11.56 -18.03
CA MET A 1 -17.19 11.84 -16.65
C MET A 1 -15.89 11.06 -16.43
N LYS A 2 -14.72 11.72 -16.43
CA LYS A 2 -13.43 11.03 -16.28
C LYS A 2 -13.21 10.71 -14.81
N GLN A 3 -13.50 9.46 -14.43
CA GLN A 3 -13.25 8.95 -13.08
C GLN A 3 -11.74 9.03 -12.82
N LYS A 4 -11.37 9.86 -11.86
CA LYS A 4 -10.00 9.99 -11.38
C LYS A 4 -9.81 8.91 -10.33
N GLU A 5 -9.43 7.71 -10.77
CA GLU A 5 -9.15 6.57 -9.89
C GLU A 5 -7.98 6.90 -8.96
N SER A 6 -8.30 7.52 -7.82
CA SER A 6 -7.33 7.93 -6.81
C SER A 6 -6.81 6.67 -6.16
N SER A 7 -5.64 6.21 -6.58
CA SER A 7 -5.00 5.01 -6.04
C SER A 7 -3.95 5.42 -5.03
N SER A 8 -3.97 4.81 -3.86
CA SER A 8 -2.94 5.02 -2.85
C SER A 8 -1.89 3.93 -2.92
N VAL A 9 -0.66 4.27 -2.58
CA VAL A 9 0.45 3.34 -2.42
C VAL A 9 1.04 3.51 -1.03
N VAL A 10 1.33 2.40 -0.37
CA VAL A 10 2.06 2.39 0.91
C VAL A 10 3.48 1.88 0.68
N LEU A 11 4.43 2.62 1.23
CA LEU A 11 5.85 2.30 1.20
C LEU A 11 6.21 1.47 2.43
N PHE A 12 7.03 0.43 2.22
CA PHE A 12 7.51 -0.43 3.28
C PHE A 12 9.03 -0.40 3.36
N GLU A 13 9.57 -0.67 4.54
CA GLU A 13 11.01 -0.80 4.76
C GLU A 13 11.62 -1.98 3.99
N SER A 14 10.83 -3.01 3.72
CA SER A 14 11.33 -4.23 3.09
C SER A 14 10.25 -4.96 2.29
N VAL A 15 10.70 -5.71 1.29
CA VAL A 15 9.83 -6.54 0.44
C VAL A 15 8.99 -7.51 1.27
N SER A 16 9.58 -8.08 2.32
CA SER A 16 8.91 -8.99 3.25
C SER A 16 7.72 -8.34 3.96
N HIS A 17 7.83 -7.07 4.35
CA HIS A 17 6.72 -6.32 4.96
C HIS A 17 5.61 -6.07 3.95
N ALA A 18 5.96 -5.69 2.72
CA ALA A 18 4.98 -5.49 1.65
C ALA A 18 4.19 -6.77 1.32
N LEU A 19 4.87 -7.93 1.28
CA LEU A 19 4.23 -9.24 1.07
C LEU A 19 3.31 -9.64 2.24
N ARG A 20 3.71 -9.36 3.48
CA ARG A 20 2.86 -9.62 4.66
C ARG A 20 1.65 -8.70 4.69
N ALA A 21 1.85 -7.41 4.41
CA ALA A 21 0.78 -6.43 4.31
C ALA A 21 -0.25 -6.84 3.28
N GLU A 22 0.19 -7.27 2.08
CA GLU A 22 -0.72 -7.76 1.03
C GLU A 22 -1.60 -8.90 1.55
N LYS A 23 -1.04 -9.88 2.26
CA LYS A 23 -1.82 -10.97 2.83
C LYS A 23 -2.84 -10.48 3.84
N LEU A 24 -2.46 -9.62 4.79
CA LEU A 24 -3.38 -9.09 5.80
C LEU A 24 -4.54 -8.30 5.19
N ILE A 25 -4.24 -7.49 4.18
CA ILE A 25 -5.21 -6.65 3.49
C ILE A 25 -6.15 -7.50 2.64
N LYS A 26 -5.62 -8.51 1.93
CA LYS A 26 -6.44 -9.53 1.25
C LYS A 26 -7.33 -10.31 2.21
N THR A 27 -6.84 -10.65 3.41
CA THR A 27 -7.65 -11.29 4.47
C THR A 27 -8.79 -10.39 4.94
N ALA A 28 -8.62 -9.08 4.89
CA ALA A 28 -9.67 -8.11 5.17
C ALA A 28 -10.61 -7.84 3.97
N THR A 29 -10.53 -8.64 2.90
CA THR A 29 -11.32 -8.48 1.66
C THR A 29 -11.06 -7.15 0.94
N ILE A 30 -9.89 -6.57 1.13
CA ILE A 30 -9.49 -5.30 0.48
C ILE A 30 -8.69 -5.60 -0.79
N SER A 31 -9.08 -4.95 -1.89
CA SER A 31 -8.35 -5.04 -3.16
C SER A 31 -7.03 -4.28 -3.10
N CYS A 32 -5.93 -5.02 -3.00
CA CYS A 32 -4.57 -4.49 -3.05
C CYS A 32 -3.67 -5.29 -4.01
N LYS A 33 -2.66 -4.62 -4.57
CA LYS A 33 -1.71 -5.20 -5.51
C LYS A 33 -0.31 -4.66 -5.28
N LEU A 34 0.67 -5.56 -5.18
CA LEU A 34 2.07 -5.17 -5.17
C LEU A 34 2.50 -4.70 -6.55
N ILE A 35 3.09 -3.51 -6.60
CA ILE A 35 3.65 -2.91 -7.81
C ILE A 35 5.07 -2.43 -7.52
N PRO A 36 5.96 -2.40 -8.53
CA PRO A 36 7.23 -1.71 -8.39
C PRO A 36 6.99 -0.24 -8.08
N VAL A 37 7.84 0.32 -7.21
CA VAL A 37 7.75 1.72 -6.82
C VAL A 37 7.86 2.61 -8.06
N PRO A 38 6.90 3.53 -8.30
CA PRO A 38 7.00 4.49 -9.39
C PRO A 38 8.29 5.30 -9.29
N ARG A 39 8.93 5.62 -10.42
CA ARG A 39 10.21 6.37 -10.46
C ARG A 39 10.22 7.71 -9.70
N HIS A 40 9.06 8.29 -9.43
CA HIS A 40 8.94 9.53 -8.64
C HIS A 40 8.91 9.30 -7.12
N LEU A 41 8.62 8.09 -6.67
CA LEU A 41 8.69 7.69 -5.28
C LEU A 41 10.05 7.03 -5.05
N SER A 42 10.87 7.60 -4.19
CA SER A 42 12.17 7.01 -3.85
C SER A 42 11.96 6.07 -2.67
N SER A 43 12.10 4.77 -2.88
CA SER A 43 12.05 3.77 -1.79
C SER A 43 13.11 2.72 -1.98
N ASP A 44 13.81 2.43 -0.89
CA ASP A 44 14.96 1.53 -0.86
C ASP A 44 14.57 0.07 -1.23
N CYS A 45 13.36 -0.36 -0.86
CA CYS A 45 12.90 -1.73 -1.13
C CYS A 45 12.41 -1.99 -2.57
N GLY A 46 12.25 -0.96 -3.39
CA GLY A 46 11.85 -1.07 -4.80
C GLY A 46 10.39 -1.52 -5.07
N ILE A 47 9.61 -1.91 -4.06
CA ILE A 47 8.21 -2.32 -4.21
C ILE A 47 7.27 -1.66 -3.20
N CYS A 48 6.04 -1.39 -3.63
CA CYS A 48 5.02 -0.79 -2.80
C CYS A 48 3.67 -1.47 -3.04
N LEU A 49 2.79 -1.39 -2.05
CA LEU A 49 1.44 -1.94 -2.16
C LEU A 49 0.48 -0.85 -2.62
N ARG A 50 -0.12 -1.04 -3.79
CA ARG A 50 -1.17 -0.18 -4.31
C ARG A 50 -2.53 -0.69 -3.88
N PHE A 51 -3.40 0.21 -3.45
CA PHE A 51 -4.78 -0.07 -3.08
C PHE A 51 -5.65 1.16 -3.37
N ASN A 52 -6.96 1.01 -3.25
CA ASN A 52 -7.88 2.11 -3.52
C ASN A 52 -7.83 3.15 -2.39
N THR A 53 -7.82 4.44 -2.68
CA THR A 53 -7.67 5.48 -1.63
C THR A 53 -8.78 5.45 -0.59
N GLU A 54 -9.97 4.98 -0.97
CA GLU A 54 -11.11 4.77 -0.06
C GLU A 54 -10.80 3.78 1.07
N GLU A 55 -9.93 2.81 0.80
CA GLU A 55 -9.54 1.78 1.77
C GLU A 55 -8.35 2.21 2.62
N LYS A 56 -7.84 3.45 2.46
CA LYS A 56 -6.69 3.97 3.22
C LYS A 56 -6.87 3.84 4.73
N ASP A 57 -8.00 4.30 5.27
CA ASP A 57 -8.26 4.25 6.71
C ASP A 57 -8.25 2.80 7.23
N ARG A 58 -8.81 1.87 6.45
CA ARG A 58 -8.81 0.44 6.79
C ARG A 58 -7.42 -0.17 6.71
N VAL A 59 -6.69 0.11 5.63
CA VAL A 59 -5.31 -0.38 5.45
C VAL A 59 -4.42 0.13 6.58
N GLU A 60 -4.49 1.42 6.89
CA GLU A 60 -3.75 2.02 8.00
C GLU A 60 -4.07 1.32 9.31
N LYS A 61 -5.35 1.13 9.66
CA LYS A 61 -5.76 0.38 10.86
C LYS A 61 -5.31 -1.08 10.88
N ILE A 62 -5.28 -1.75 9.73
CA ILE A 62 -4.83 -3.14 9.62
C ILE A 62 -3.32 -3.24 9.89
N LEU A 63 -2.55 -2.29 9.37
CA LEU A 63 -1.10 -2.25 9.50
C LEU A 63 -0.66 -1.73 10.87
N GLN A 64 -1.37 -0.74 11.42
CA GLN A 64 -1.10 -0.13 12.71
C GLN A 64 -1.09 -1.21 13.81
N GLY A 65 0.07 -1.40 14.44
CA GLY A 65 0.30 -2.40 15.48
C GLY A 65 0.59 -3.83 14.97
N LYS A 66 0.62 -4.07 13.66
CA LYS A 66 1.03 -5.36 13.06
C LYS A 66 2.29 -5.28 12.22
N LEU A 67 2.48 -4.20 11.47
CA LEU A 67 3.59 -3.99 10.54
C LEU A 67 3.99 -2.52 10.52
N ASP A 68 5.30 -2.29 10.53
CA ASP A 68 5.86 -0.97 10.27
C ASP A 68 5.81 -0.64 8.76
N PHE A 69 5.37 0.58 8.46
CA PHE A 69 5.31 1.15 7.13
C PHE A 69 5.86 2.57 7.17
N PHE A 70 6.40 3.05 6.05
CA PHE A 70 7.00 4.38 5.96
C PHE A 70 5.90 5.46 5.88
N GLU A 71 5.14 5.43 4.80
CA GLU A 71 4.13 6.45 4.51
C GLU A 71 3.16 5.96 3.44
N ILE A 72 1.96 6.54 3.44
CA ILE A 72 0.91 6.27 2.44
C ILE A 72 0.77 7.49 1.54
N ASN A 73 1.14 7.32 0.26
CA ASN A 73 1.05 8.34 -0.77
C ASN A 73 -0.16 8.13 -1.67
N VAL A 74 -0.88 9.21 -2.00
CA VAL A 74 -2.00 9.18 -2.94
C VAL A 74 -1.48 9.59 -4.32
N LEU A 75 -1.79 8.79 -5.35
CA LEU A 75 -1.46 9.05 -6.76
C LEU A 75 -2.64 9.70 -7.52
#